data_AF-A0A174GEZ7-F1
#
_entry.id   AF-A0A174GEZ7-F1
#
_cell.length_a   1.000
_cell.length_b   1.000
_cell.length_c   1.000
_cell.angle_alpha   90.00
_cell.angle_beta   90.00
_cell.angle_gamma   90.00
#
_symmetry.space_group_name_H-M   'P 1'
#
loop_
_entity.id
_entity.type
_entity.pdbx_description
1 polymer ?
#
loop_
_entity_poly.entity_id
_entity_poly.type
_entity_poly.pdbx_seq_one_letter_code
_entity_poly.pdbx_strand_id
1 'polypeptide(L)' 'MAESEGITEQLKATDQVAWVGEMNNIWSRAREVVNAELIYN' A
#
# COMPACT_ATOMS: atom_id res chain seq x y z
N MET A 1 -2.68 6.93 2.51
CA MET A 1 -1.44 6.13 2.38
C MET A 1 -0.87 6.26 0.98
N ALA A 2 -1.57 5.86 -0.09
CA ALA A 2 -1.02 5.95 -1.46
C ALA A 2 -0.53 7.36 -1.86
N GLU A 3 -1.41 8.37 -1.79
CA GLU A 3 -1.03 9.76 -2.10
C GLU A 3 -0.03 10.36 -1.08
N SER A 4 -0.09 9.90 0.17
CA SER A 4 0.82 10.36 1.23
C SER A 4 2.22 9.74 1.12
N GLU A 5 2.36 8.61 0.43
CA GLU A 5 3.61 7.88 0.15
C GLU A 5 4.14 8.25 -1.25
N GLY A 6 3.50 9.20 -1.95
CA GLY A 6 3.91 9.65 -3.28
C GLY A 6 3.62 8.65 -4.41
N ILE A 7 2.78 7.64 -4.17
CA ILE A 7 2.37 6.68 -5.20
C ILE A 7 1.32 7.35 -6.08
N THR A 8 1.77 7.85 -7.23
CA THR A 8 0.96 8.61 -8.18
C THR A 8 0.61 7.78 -9.42
N GLU A 9 -0.44 8.19 -10.13
CA GLU A 9 -0.74 7.62 -11.46
C GLU A 9 0.37 7.93 -12.49
N GLN A 10 1.23 8.92 -12.23
CA GLN A 10 2.43 9.15 -13.03
C GLN A 10 3.43 8.01 -12.83
N LEU A 11 3.68 7.58 -11.59
CA LEU A 11 4.54 6.42 -11.30
C LEU A 11 4.02 5.17 -12.02
N LYS A 12 2.70 4.94 -12.00
CA LYS A 12 2.06 3.83 -12.71
C LYS A 12 2.28 3.85 -14.22
N ALA A 13 2.32 5.04 -14.82
CA ALA A 13 2.53 5.22 -16.25
C ALA A 13 4.00 5.03 -16.67
N THR A 14 4.95 5.39 -15.80
CA THR A 14 6.39 5.20 -16.05
C THR A 14 6.94 3.85 -15.61
N ASP A 15 6.46 3.31 -14.50
CA ASP A 15 6.90 2.04 -13.91
C ASP A 15 5.74 1.36 -13.17
N GLN A 16 5.00 0.56 -13.93
CA GLN A 16 3.85 -0.18 -13.42
C GLN A 16 4.22 -1.25 -12.39
N VAL A 17 5.42 -1.85 -12.48
CA VAL A 17 5.84 -2.92 -11.57
C VAL A 17 6.18 -2.33 -10.20
N ALA A 18 6.90 -1.21 -10.16
CA ALA A 18 7.14 -0.47 -8.93
C ALA A 18 5.82 -0.01 -8.29
N TRP A 19 4.89 0.53 -9.08
CA TRP A 19 3.58 0.96 -8.59
C TRP A 19 2.79 -0.18 -7.93
N VAL A 20 2.77 -1.38 -8.54
CA VAL A 20 2.11 -2.56 -7.95
C VAL A 20 2.82 -2.99 -6.66
N GLY A 21 4.15 -2.92 -6.61
CA GLY A 21 4.94 -3.22 -5.40
C GLY A 21 4.58 -2.31 -4.23
N GLU A 22 4.53 -1.00 -4.48
CA GLU A 22 4.17 0.00 -3.47
C GLU A 22 2.71 -0.12 -3.02
N MET A 23 1.79 -0.45 -3.95
CA MET A 23 0.41 -0.78 -3.59
C MET A 23 0.31 -2.02 -2.71
N ASN A 24 1.02 -3.10 -3.04
CA ASN A 24 1.03 -4.30 -2.22
C ASN A 24 1.58 -4.03 -0.81
N ASN A 25 2.61 -3.18 -0.69
CA ASN A 25 3.16 -2.79 0.61
C ASN A 25 2.11 -2.10 1.48
N ILE A 26 1.40 -1.11 0.94
CA ILE A 26 0.31 -0.41 1.67
C ILE A 26 -0.78 -1.39 2.12
N TRP A 27 -1.19 -2.31 1.25
CA TRP A 27 -2.20 -3.31 1.57
C TRP A 27 -1.73 -4.29 2.66
N SER A 28 -0.46 -4.68 2.64
CA SER A 28 0.12 -5.53 3.69
C SER A 28 0.07 -4.83 5.04
N ARG A 29 0.52 -3.58 5.14
CA ARG A 29 0.48 -2.81 6.40
C ARG A 29 -0.93 -2.57 6.90
N ALA A 30 -1.87 -2.26 6.00
CA ALA A 30 -3.28 -2.11 6.37
C ALA A 30 -3.86 -3.41 6.92
N ARG A 31 -3.50 -4.56 6.33
CA ARG A 31 -3.90 -5.87 6.84
C ARG A 31 -3.31 -6.16 8.21
N GLU A 32 -2.04 -5.83 8.44
CA GLU A 32 -1.40 -6.03 9.74
C GLU A 32 -2.11 -5.25 10.85
N VAL A 33 -2.44 -3.98 10.61
CA VAL A 33 -3.18 -3.15 11.58
C VAL A 33 -4.55 -3.76 11.86
N VAL A 34 -5.33 -4.08 10.83
CA VAL A 34 -6.66 -4.68 11.00
C VAL A 34 -6.59 -6.03 11.71
N ASN A 35 -5.60 -6.86 11.39
CA ASN A 35 -5.44 -8.18 11.99
C ASN A 35 -5.02 -8.07 13.47
N ALA A 36 -4.18 -7.10 13.81
CA ALA A 36 -3.86 -6.80 15.20
C ALA A 36 -5.11 -6.33 15.97
N GLU A 37 -5.93 -5.48 15.38
CA GLU A 37 -7.20 -5.06 16.00
C GLU A 37 -8.19 -6.22 16.15
N LEU A 38 -8.27 -7.16 15.20
CA LEU A 38 -9.18 -8.30 15.27
C LEU A 38 -8.75 -9.41 16.24
N ILE A 39 -7.45 -9.60 16.45
CA ILE A 39 -6.93 -10.69 17.30
C ILE A 39 -6.87 -10.25 18.77
N TYR A 40 -6.58 -8.97 19.03
CA TYR A 40 -6.34 -8.47 20.38
C TYR A 40 -7.52 -7.69 20.99
N ASN A 41 -8.63 -7.54 20.27
CA ASN A 41 -9.86 -6.86 20.72
C ASN A 41 -11.03 -7.85 20.70
#